data_AF-A0A1I7U2H4-F1
#
_entry.id   AF-A0A1I7U2H4-F1
#
_cell.length_a   1.000
_cell.length_b   1.000
_cell.length_c   1.000
_cell.angle_alpha   90.00
_cell.angle_beta   90.00
_cell.angle_gamma   90.00
#
_symmetry.space_group_name_H-M   'P 1'
#
loop_
_entity.id
_entity.type
_entity.pdbx_description
1 polymer ?
#
loop_
_entity_poly.entity_id
_entity_poly.type
_entity_poly.pdbx_seq_one_letter_code
_entity_poly.pdbx_strand_id
1 'polypeptide(L)'
;MLSIYLLFSLFSMVMATGHLRLELTASNDFTLQLRTPISHQSLSYLTESIKNATQIASLSPDKGLWIIGSDATWQLASLPAKFTLPQDAITGFTFPAPLIEGHGWYLTRDSRVTGMEYGGERCGEGEAWNLLILSFLYLPSAIACQFLRLYSEFPATTYLGVDSNVTPSKLSLFFDFMLSTCISESEFLKNRLGAHQKIAEDPSLRARRQIYSNLRGYCSRIETLDIRDYQYKAFNPEVRDYGSLAASLDNERGLRTQLSLSKIQGLTVKQAISRILSTLRAGSQDQLQTIFSASLALSLASEGKGGLRNGPAKNPIFEKLMQEKLMQGPSYLTAIFDEILANWISDPSRMIRAARHLETAAQKCIREKVEGLCAEV
;
A
#
# COMPACT_ATOMS: atom_id res chain seq x y z
N MET A 1 -7.67 18.89 -6.17
CA MET A 1 -8.68 17.97 -5.60
C MET A 1 -8.34 16.51 -5.90
N LEU A 2 -7.67 16.21 -7.01
CA LEU A 2 -7.25 14.85 -7.44
C LEU A 2 -6.31 14.10 -6.47
N SER A 3 -5.36 14.77 -5.81
CA SER A 3 -4.39 14.11 -4.91
C SER A 3 -4.98 13.64 -3.58
N ILE A 4 -6.16 14.14 -3.18
CA ILE A 4 -6.80 13.83 -1.88
C ILE A 4 -7.34 12.38 -1.88
N TYR A 5 -7.90 11.91 -2.99
CA TYR A 5 -8.57 10.61 -3.06
C TYR A 5 -7.60 9.43 -3.28
N LEU A 6 -6.44 9.69 -3.89
CA LEU A 6 -5.38 8.71 -4.15
C LEU A 6 -4.77 8.19 -2.83
N LEU A 7 -4.46 9.13 -1.93
CA LEU A 7 -3.82 8.88 -0.64
C LEU A 7 -4.74 8.20 0.37
N PHE A 8 -6.02 8.58 0.43
CA PHE A 8 -7.00 7.97 1.34
C PHE A 8 -7.32 6.52 0.96
N SER A 9 -7.41 6.21 -0.34
CA SER A 9 -7.65 4.85 -0.83
C SER A 9 -6.47 3.91 -0.56
N LEU A 10 -5.23 4.37 -0.76
CA LEU A 10 -4.01 3.61 -0.45
C LEU A 10 -3.81 3.49 1.07
N PHE A 11 -4.08 4.54 1.85
CA PHE A 11 -4.02 4.51 3.32
C PHE A 11 -5.07 3.54 3.92
N SER A 12 -6.30 3.54 3.39
CA SER A 12 -7.36 2.61 3.82
C SER A 12 -7.04 1.14 3.47
N MET A 13 -6.23 0.89 2.45
CA MET A 13 -5.69 -0.44 2.10
C MET A 13 -4.53 -0.87 3.02
N VAL A 14 -3.61 0.04 3.35
CA VAL A 14 -2.47 -0.22 4.24
C VAL A 14 -2.96 -0.54 5.65
N MET A 15 -3.96 0.19 6.14
CA MET A 15 -4.61 -0.06 7.44
C MET A 15 -5.38 -1.38 7.50
N ALA A 16 -5.88 -1.89 6.36
CA ALA A 16 -6.69 -3.12 6.33
C ALA A 16 -5.88 -4.41 6.14
N THR A 17 -4.61 -4.34 5.70
CA THR A 17 -3.83 -5.51 5.31
C THR A 17 -2.60 -5.77 6.14
N GLY A 18 -2.09 -4.78 6.88
CA GLY A 18 -0.92 -4.93 7.76
C GLY A 18 0.36 -5.45 7.09
N HIS A 19 0.40 -5.55 5.75
CA HIS A 19 1.42 -6.31 5.01
C HIS A 19 2.14 -5.49 3.93
N LEU A 20 1.78 -4.22 3.77
CA LEU A 20 2.48 -3.28 2.91
C LEU A 20 2.46 -1.91 3.60
N ARG A 21 3.54 -1.54 4.29
CA ARG A 21 3.63 -0.23 4.97
C ARG A 21 4.15 0.80 3.98
N LEU A 22 3.30 1.18 3.02
CA LEU A 22 3.55 2.27 2.08
C LEU A 22 3.03 3.57 2.68
N GLU A 23 3.94 4.49 3.02
CA GLU A 23 3.57 5.84 3.44
C GLU A 23 3.79 6.78 2.26
N LEU A 24 2.68 7.23 1.68
CA LEU A 24 2.66 8.08 0.51
C LEU A 24 2.57 9.54 0.98
N THR A 25 3.39 10.40 0.40
CA THR A 25 3.30 11.85 0.54
C THR A 25 3.03 12.45 -0.84
N ALA A 26 2.21 13.50 -0.94
CA ALA A 26 1.99 14.21 -2.20
C ALA A 26 2.32 15.68 -1.98
N SER A 27 3.01 16.31 -2.94
CA SER A 27 3.27 17.75 -2.93
C SER A 27 2.92 18.39 -4.26
N ASN A 28 2.06 19.41 -4.17
CA ASN A 28 2.06 20.74 -4.84
C ASN A 28 0.63 21.30 -4.79
N ASP A 29 0.21 21.66 -3.57
CA ASP A 29 -1.12 22.11 -3.08
C ASP A 29 -1.94 21.11 -2.25
N PHE A 30 -1.31 20.09 -1.65
CA PHE A 30 -1.97 19.25 -0.63
C PHE A 30 -1.06 19.00 0.57
N THR A 31 -1.35 19.67 1.69
CA THR A 31 -0.87 19.23 3.00
C THR A 31 -1.73 18.04 3.42
N LEU A 32 -1.28 16.81 3.17
CA LEU A 32 -1.77 15.66 3.94
C LEU A 32 -1.13 15.74 5.34
N GLN A 33 -1.54 16.75 6.12
CA GLN A 33 -1.30 16.73 7.56
C GLN A 33 -2.17 15.61 8.10
N LEU A 34 -1.56 14.56 8.63
CA LEU A 34 -2.18 13.70 9.62
C LEU A 34 -2.62 14.61 10.79
N ARG A 35 -3.82 15.18 10.73
CA ARG A 35 -4.49 15.74 11.90
C ARG A 35 -5.04 14.57 12.71
N THR A 36 -4.13 13.83 13.32
CA THR A 36 -4.46 13.11 14.53
C THR A 36 -4.77 14.18 15.59
N PRO A 37 -5.91 14.13 16.29
CA PRO A 37 -6.18 15.03 17.40
C PRO A 37 -5.28 14.62 18.58
N ILE A 38 -3.98 14.89 18.46
CA ILE A 38 -3.01 14.65 19.53
C ILE A 38 -2.60 16.04 20.02
N SER A 39 -3.43 16.59 20.90
CA SER A 39 -2.91 17.47 21.93
C SER A 39 -1.95 16.63 22.78
N HIS A 40 -0.71 17.09 22.93
CA HIS A 40 0.42 16.55 23.72
C HIS A 40 1.54 15.84 22.93
N GLN A 41 2.61 16.61 22.67
CA GLN A 41 4.03 16.29 22.97
C GLN A 41 4.48 14.80 22.97
N SER A 42 4.20 14.05 21.91
CA SER A 42 5.00 12.85 21.59
C SER A 42 5.38 12.92 20.11
N LEU A 43 6.57 13.46 19.82
CA LEU A 43 7.19 13.31 18.51
C LEU A 43 7.48 11.82 18.31
N SER A 44 6.60 11.10 17.63
CA SER A 44 6.89 9.73 17.22
C SER A 44 7.98 9.75 16.14
N TYR A 45 8.87 8.75 16.14
CA TYR A 45 9.91 8.54 15.11
C TYR A 45 9.39 8.76 13.67
N LEU A 46 8.14 8.39 13.39
CA LEU A 46 7.48 8.56 12.10
C LEU A 46 7.33 10.03 11.66
N THR A 47 7.12 10.92 12.64
CA THR A 47 6.75 12.32 12.40
C THR A 47 7.90 13.09 11.74
N GLU A 48 9.15 12.79 12.12
CA GLU A 48 10.30 13.56 11.65
C GLU A 48 10.69 13.20 10.19
N SER A 49 10.71 11.92 9.83
CA SER A 49 10.96 11.50 8.43
C SER A 49 9.90 12.03 7.48
N ILE A 50 8.62 11.95 7.87
CA ILE A 50 7.51 12.50 7.06
C ILE A 50 7.65 14.02 6.91
N LYS A 51 7.98 14.72 8.00
CA LYS A 51 8.20 16.16 7.97
C LYS A 51 9.34 16.54 7.01
N ASN A 52 10.47 15.84 7.07
CA ASN A 52 11.61 16.11 6.20
C ASN A 52 11.30 15.78 4.73
N ALA A 53 10.65 14.65 4.46
CA ALA A 53 10.21 14.30 3.11
C ALA A 53 9.23 15.31 2.54
N THR A 54 8.28 15.77 3.35
CA THR A 54 7.32 16.82 2.96
C THR A 54 8.04 18.13 2.63
N GLN A 55 9.05 18.48 3.44
CA GLN A 55 9.85 19.67 3.20
C GLN A 55 10.62 19.57 1.89
N ILE A 56 11.27 18.43 1.60
CA ILE A 56 11.95 18.19 0.33
C ILE A 56 10.98 18.24 -0.85
N ALA A 57 9.83 17.57 -0.73
CA ALA A 57 8.82 17.55 -1.78
C ALA A 57 8.31 18.96 -2.11
N SER A 58 8.21 19.85 -1.11
CA SER A 58 7.80 21.25 -1.30
C SER A 58 8.82 22.12 -2.06
N LEU A 59 10.06 21.65 -2.20
CA LEU A 59 11.13 22.36 -2.91
C LEU A 59 11.15 22.05 -4.42
N SER A 60 10.40 21.04 -4.86
CA SER A 60 10.23 20.69 -6.28
C SER A 60 8.88 21.20 -6.81
N PRO A 61 8.85 21.89 -7.97
CA PRO A 61 7.61 22.29 -8.61
C PRO A 61 6.92 21.14 -9.37
N ASP A 62 7.56 19.96 -9.42
CA ASP A 62 7.12 18.85 -10.24
C ASP A 62 5.97 18.07 -9.60
N LYS A 63 5.06 17.59 -10.45
CA LYS A 63 3.91 16.79 -10.02
C LYS A 63 4.24 15.32 -10.14
N GLY A 64 4.05 14.59 -9.04
CA GLY A 64 4.23 13.15 -9.01
C GLY A 64 3.89 12.55 -7.65
N LEU A 65 4.18 11.27 -7.50
CA LEU A 65 3.96 10.51 -6.29
C LEU A 65 5.26 10.44 -5.48
N TRP A 66 5.22 10.88 -4.23
CA TRP A 66 6.34 10.75 -3.30
C TRP A 66 6.06 9.60 -2.33
N ILE A 67 7.05 8.74 -2.11
CA ILE A 67 6.91 7.54 -1.30
C ILE A 67 8.04 7.50 -0.28
N ILE A 68 7.72 7.36 0.99
CA ILE A 68 8.71 7.24 2.06
C ILE A 68 8.50 5.97 2.89
N GLY A 69 9.61 5.34 3.29
CA GLY A 69 9.62 4.23 4.22
C GLY A 69 9.55 4.71 5.68
N SER A 70 8.86 3.94 6.50
CA SER A 70 8.65 4.22 7.93
C SER A 70 9.72 3.65 8.87
N ASP A 71 10.67 2.92 8.30
CA ASP A 71 11.55 2.04 9.06
C ASP A 71 12.87 2.72 9.46
N ALA A 72 13.10 3.95 9.01
CA ALA A 72 14.22 4.77 9.41
C ALA A 72 13.80 6.20 9.73
N THR A 73 14.51 6.80 10.68
CA THR A 73 14.47 8.23 10.96
C THR A 73 15.71 8.91 10.47
N TRP A 74 15.54 10.06 9.82
CA TRP A 74 16.66 10.83 9.32
C TRP A 74 16.39 12.33 9.44
N GLN A 75 17.47 13.11 9.60
CA GLN A 75 17.42 14.57 9.73
C GLN A 75 18.35 15.23 8.73
N LEU A 76 17.86 16.28 8.09
CA LEU A 76 18.65 17.10 7.18
C LEU A 76 19.64 17.95 7.97
N ALA A 77 20.90 17.92 7.54
CA ALA A 77 21.92 18.86 8.00
C ALA A 77 21.69 20.25 7.37
N SER A 78 21.31 20.26 6.09
CA SER A 78 20.92 21.46 5.35
C SER A 78 19.77 21.17 4.39
N LEU A 79 18.98 22.20 4.09
CA LEU A 79 17.93 22.10 3.09
C LEU A 79 18.52 22.27 1.70
N PRO A 80 18.17 21.42 0.73
CA PRO A 80 18.59 21.63 -0.64
C PRO A 80 17.96 22.93 -1.19
N ALA A 81 18.64 23.53 -2.17
CA ALA A 81 18.01 24.59 -2.97
C ALA A 81 16.81 24.01 -3.74
N LYS A 82 15.90 24.86 -4.22
CA LYS A 82 14.82 24.42 -5.12
C LYS A 82 15.40 23.67 -6.32
N PHE A 83 14.80 22.55 -6.66
CA PHE A 83 15.29 21.65 -7.70
C PHE A 83 14.15 21.15 -8.57
N THR A 84 14.50 20.60 -9.73
CA THR A 84 13.56 19.95 -10.65
C THR A 84 13.93 18.49 -10.81
N LEU A 85 12.93 17.64 -10.93
CA LEU A 85 13.08 16.21 -11.11
C LEU A 85 12.79 15.79 -12.55
N PRO A 86 13.52 14.79 -13.08
CA PRO A 86 13.22 14.21 -14.37
C PRO A 86 11.83 13.60 -14.38
N GLN A 87 11.07 13.82 -15.47
CA GLN A 87 9.73 13.27 -15.62
C GLN A 87 9.70 11.91 -16.32
N ASP A 88 10.86 11.45 -16.78
CA ASP A 88 11.11 10.16 -17.45
C ASP A 88 11.89 9.16 -16.59
N ALA A 89 12.11 9.47 -15.29
CA ALA A 89 12.87 8.61 -14.40
C ALA A 89 12.27 8.47 -12.99
N ILE A 90 12.40 7.27 -12.43
CA ILE A 90 12.22 7.03 -11.00
C ILE A 90 13.39 7.69 -10.28
N THR A 91 13.10 8.60 -9.35
CA THR A 91 14.15 9.24 -8.55
C THR A 91 14.17 8.65 -7.15
N GLY A 92 15.30 8.06 -6.77
CA GLY A 92 15.56 7.66 -5.39
C GLY A 92 16.39 8.68 -4.64
N PHE A 93 16.16 8.81 -3.34
CA PHE A 93 16.96 9.69 -2.50
C PHE A 93 17.98 8.87 -1.70
N THR A 94 19.17 9.44 -1.57
CA THR A 94 20.31 8.79 -0.92
C THR A 94 21.14 9.78 -0.12
N PHE A 95 22.09 9.27 0.65
CA PHE A 95 23.16 10.05 1.26
C PHE A 95 24.40 9.15 1.40
N PRO A 96 25.62 9.72 1.41
CA PRO A 96 26.82 8.97 1.71
C PRO A 96 26.81 8.51 3.17
N ALA A 97 26.97 7.22 3.40
CA ALA A 97 27.00 6.65 4.75
C ALA A 97 28.16 5.66 4.91
N PRO A 98 28.67 5.41 6.12
CA PRO A 98 29.52 4.25 6.36
C PRO A 98 28.73 2.96 6.09
N LEU A 99 29.39 1.87 5.70
CA LEU A 99 28.72 0.60 5.43
C LEU A 99 27.99 0.10 6.69
N ILE A 100 26.66 0.05 6.62
CA ILE A 100 25.77 -0.45 7.67
C ILE A 100 25.25 -1.83 7.25
N GLU A 101 25.42 -2.82 8.13
CA GLU A 101 24.89 -4.16 7.92
C GLU A 101 23.35 -4.14 7.76
N GLY A 102 22.84 -5.01 6.89
CA GLY A 102 21.39 -5.14 6.64
C GLY A 102 20.74 -4.00 5.85
N HIS A 103 21.52 -3.02 5.35
CA HIS A 103 21.03 -1.92 4.54
C HIS A 103 21.24 -2.14 3.04
N GLY A 104 20.46 -1.42 2.24
CA GLY A 104 20.56 -1.42 0.78
C GLY A 104 21.35 -0.22 0.26
N TRP A 105 22.06 -0.43 -0.84
CA TRP A 105 22.99 0.55 -1.43
C TRP A 105 22.75 0.67 -2.93
N TYR A 106 22.85 1.90 -3.45
CA TYR A 106 22.83 2.15 -4.90
C TYR A 106 24.21 1.88 -5.51
N LEU A 107 24.20 1.28 -6.70
CA LEU A 107 25.33 1.27 -7.60
C LEU A 107 25.10 2.32 -8.67
N THR A 108 26.13 3.12 -8.96
CA THR A 108 26.00 4.20 -9.93
C THR A 108 27.16 4.25 -10.91
N ARG A 109 26.89 4.82 -12.09
CA ARG A 109 27.87 5.21 -13.11
C ARG A 109 27.38 6.52 -13.71
N ASP A 110 28.21 7.56 -13.70
CA ASP A 110 27.87 8.90 -14.23
C ASP A 110 26.53 9.45 -13.70
N SER A 111 26.32 9.35 -12.37
CA SER A 111 25.09 9.78 -11.66
C SER A 111 23.79 9.05 -12.06
N ARG A 112 23.87 8.01 -12.89
CA ARG A 112 22.75 7.10 -13.17
C ARG A 112 22.84 5.89 -12.26
N VAL A 113 21.67 5.37 -11.86
CA VAL A 113 21.60 4.10 -11.15
C VAL A 113 21.83 2.99 -12.16
N THR A 114 22.74 2.07 -11.84
CA THR A 114 23.10 0.93 -12.71
C THR A 114 22.95 -0.41 -11.99
N GLY A 115 22.56 -0.38 -10.71
CA GLY A 115 22.31 -1.57 -9.91
C GLY A 115 22.12 -1.25 -8.44
N MET A 116 22.06 -2.30 -7.63
CA MET A 116 21.90 -2.22 -6.18
C MET A 116 22.66 -3.34 -5.47
N GLU A 117 22.97 -3.11 -4.20
CA GLU A 117 23.54 -4.10 -3.29
C GLU A 117 22.69 -4.19 -2.01
N TYR A 118 22.45 -5.39 -1.51
CA TYR A 118 21.71 -5.63 -0.27
C TYR A 118 22.12 -6.95 0.36
N GLY A 119 22.48 -6.95 1.65
CA GLY A 119 22.79 -8.17 2.39
C GLY A 119 23.96 -8.98 1.81
N GLY A 120 24.94 -8.31 1.20
CA GLY A 120 26.08 -8.95 0.52
C GLY A 120 25.76 -9.49 -0.88
N GLU A 121 24.50 -9.45 -1.32
CA GLU A 121 24.12 -9.74 -2.70
C GLU A 121 24.15 -8.46 -3.55
N ARG A 122 24.51 -8.61 -4.82
CA ARG A 122 24.65 -7.50 -5.75
C ARG A 122 23.97 -7.81 -7.08
N CYS A 123 23.29 -6.82 -7.65
CA CYS A 123 22.67 -6.91 -8.97
C CYS A 123 22.95 -5.63 -9.79
N GLY A 124 23.37 -5.80 -11.04
CA GLY A 124 23.78 -4.70 -11.92
C GLY A 124 25.26 -4.33 -11.80
N GLU A 125 25.65 -3.30 -12.55
CA GLU A 125 27.03 -2.82 -12.65
C GLU A 125 27.22 -1.48 -11.95
N GLY A 126 28.46 -0.98 -11.86
CA GLY A 126 28.77 0.36 -11.36
C GLY A 126 29.65 0.38 -10.12
N GLU A 127 29.85 1.56 -9.56
CA GLU A 127 30.69 1.74 -8.37
C GLU A 127 29.82 1.80 -7.12
N ALA A 128 30.31 1.19 -6.03
CA ALA A 128 29.68 1.21 -4.72
C ALA A 128 30.23 2.40 -3.91
N TRP A 129 29.63 3.56 -4.10
CA TRP A 129 30.03 4.81 -3.43
C TRP A 129 29.43 4.94 -2.00
N ASN A 130 29.08 3.83 -1.37
CA ASN A 130 28.33 3.79 -0.11
C ASN A 130 27.12 4.74 -0.07
N LEU A 131 26.35 4.73 -1.17
CA LEU A 131 25.13 5.52 -1.32
C LEU A 131 23.95 4.75 -0.76
N LEU A 132 23.56 5.05 0.47
CA LEU A 132 22.52 4.32 1.20
C LEU A 132 21.14 4.58 0.61
N ILE A 133 20.33 3.54 0.46
CA ILE A 133 18.93 3.66 0.03
C ILE A 133 18.09 4.22 1.19
N LEU A 134 17.66 5.48 1.09
CA LEU A 134 16.92 6.18 2.16
C LEU A 134 15.46 5.71 2.33
N SER A 135 15.02 4.77 1.49
CA SER A 135 13.60 4.40 1.36
C SER A 135 12.69 5.58 1.00
N PHE A 136 13.22 6.60 0.30
CA PHE A 136 12.48 7.77 -0.17
C PHE A 136 12.58 7.85 -1.70
N LEU A 137 11.43 7.91 -2.37
CA LEU A 137 11.29 7.84 -3.83
C LEU A 137 10.34 8.92 -4.35
N TYR A 138 10.61 9.39 -5.56
CA TYR A 138 9.68 10.15 -6.38
C TYR A 138 9.39 9.41 -7.69
N LEU A 139 8.10 9.30 -8.01
CA LEU A 139 7.61 8.79 -9.29
C LEU A 139 6.90 9.92 -10.05
N PRO A 140 7.39 10.30 -11.24
CA PRO A 140 6.65 11.15 -12.17
C PRO A 140 5.25 10.62 -12.45
N SER A 141 4.30 11.50 -12.78
CA SER A 141 2.89 11.11 -12.99
C SER A 141 2.72 9.92 -13.94
N ALA A 142 3.44 9.88 -15.07
CA ALA A 142 3.35 8.76 -16.02
C ALA A 142 3.80 7.42 -15.40
N ILE A 143 4.88 7.43 -14.61
CA ILE A 143 5.38 6.23 -13.92
C ILE A 143 4.47 5.86 -12.75
N ALA A 144 3.96 6.85 -12.00
CA ALA A 144 2.98 6.63 -10.94
C ALA A 144 1.70 5.98 -11.48
N CYS A 145 1.24 6.37 -12.67
CA CYS A 145 0.14 5.72 -13.37
C CYS A 145 0.45 4.26 -13.70
N GLN A 146 1.64 3.95 -14.24
CA GLN A 146 2.05 2.56 -14.47
C GLN A 146 2.10 1.75 -13.17
N PHE A 147 2.66 2.33 -12.11
CA PHE A 147 2.70 1.75 -10.78
C PHE A 147 1.29 1.41 -10.26
N LEU A 148 0.34 2.34 -10.40
CA LEU A 148 -1.05 2.13 -9.98
C LEU A 148 -1.80 1.13 -10.86
N ARG A 149 -1.53 1.08 -12.17
CA ARG A 149 -2.12 0.11 -13.10
C ARG A 149 -1.77 -1.33 -12.73
N LEU A 150 -0.58 -1.58 -12.19
CA LEU A 150 -0.22 -2.91 -11.69
C LEU A 150 -1.15 -3.42 -10.60
N TYR A 151 -1.76 -2.53 -9.82
CA TYR A 151 -2.78 -2.92 -8.84
C TYR A 151 -4.06 -3.47 -9.50
N SER A 152 -4.34 -3.04 -10.73
CA SER A 152 -5.46 -3.53 -11.54
C SER A 152 -5.09 -4.76 -12.37
N GLU A 153 -3.82 -4.92 -12.74
CA GLU A 153 -3.29 -6.04 -13.54
C GLU A 153 -2.96 -7.27 -12.70
N PHE A 154 -2.46 -7.05 -11.49
CA PHE A 154 -2.31 -8.07 -10.47
C PHE A 154 -3.45 -7.88 -9.47
N PRO A 155 -4.61 -8.54 -9.63
CA PRO A 155 -5.47 -8.73 -8.49
C PRO A 155 -4.61 -9.43 -7.45
N ALA A 156 -4.19 -8.68 -6.43
CA ALA A 156 -3.32 -9.13 -5.36
C ALA A 156 -4.10 -10.22 -4.63
N THR A 157 -3.97 -11.44 -5.13
CA THR A 157 -4.85 -12.56 -4.80
C THR A 157 -6.34 -12.24 -4.99
N THR A 158 -7.20 -13.25 -4.96
CA THR A 158 -8.67 -13.04 -4.91
C THR A 158 -9.15 -12.44 -3.59
N TYR A 159 -8.21 -11.91 -2.79
CA TYR A 159 -8.33 -11.65 -1.37
C TYR A 159 -7.25 -10.72 -0.92
N LEU A 160 -7.51 -9.90 0.08
CA LEU A 160 -6.47 -9.15 0.80
C LEU A 160 -5.51 -10.07 1.62
N GLY A 161 -5.26 -11.31 1.15
CA GLY A 161 -4.43 -12.33 1.80
C GLY A 161 -5.10 -13.02 3.00
N VAL A 162 -6.19 -12.47 3.54
CA VAL A 162 -6.73 -12.85 4.86
C VAL A 162 -7.26 -14.28 4.93
N ASP A 163 -7.82 -14.84 3.85
CA ASP A 163 -8.42 -16.18 3.88
C ASP A 163 -7.84 -17.15 2.84
N SER A 164 -6.89 -16.73 2.01
CA SER A 164 -6.48 -17.48 0.82
C SER A 164 -5.39 -18.52 1.08
N ASN A 165 -4.71 -18.43 2.23
CA ASN A 165 -3.44 -19.12 2.50
C ASN A 165 -2.40 -18.97 1.37
N VAL A 166 -2.63 -18.07 0.40
CA VAL A 166 -1.69 -17.72 -0.66
C VAL A 166 -0.84 -16.60 -0.10
N THR A 167 0.46 -16.85 0.01
CA THR A 167 1.40 -15.83 0.41
C THR A 167 1.40 -14.72 -0.65
N PRO A 168 1.07 -13.46 -0.30
CA PRO A 168 1.10 -12.38 -1.26
C PRO A 168 2.51 -12.23 -1.84
N SER A 169 2.58 -11.86 -3.11
CA SER A 169 3.87 -11.58 -3.75
C SER A 169 4.50 -10.36 -3.06
N LYS A 170 5.58 -10.58 -2.31
CA LYS A 170 6.35 -9.50 -1.68
C LYS A 170 7.19 -8.80 -2.74
N LEU A 171 6.65 -7.71 -3.29
CA LEU A 171 7.36 -6.83 -4.21
C LEU A 171 8.05 -5.69 -3.44
N SER A 172 9.27 -5.37 -3.84
CA SER A 172 10.06 -4.23 -3.33
C SER A 172 10.06 -3.09 -4.34
N LEU A 173 9.78 -1.86 -3.87
CA LEU A 173 9.92 -0.66 -4.71
C LEU A 173 11.35 -0.47 -5.24
N PHE A 174 12.35 -0.96 -4.52
CA PHE A 174 13.74 -0.84 -4.94
C PHE A 174 14.13 -2.02 -5.83
N PHE A 175 13.93 -3.25 -5.35
CA PHE A 175 14.46 -4.45 -6.02
C PHE A 175 13.59 -5.00 -7.14
N ASP A 176 12.30 -4.65 -7.18
CA ASP A 176 11.37 -5.11 -8.22
C ASP A 176 10.89 -3.94 -9.11
N PHE A 177 10.84 -2.70 -8.62
CA PHE A 177 10.43 -1.54 -9.43
C PHE A 177 11.62 -0.71 -9.94
N MET A 178 12.34 -0.03 -9.06
CA MET A 178 13.44 0.86 -9.45
C MET A 178 14.52 0.09 -10.23
N LEU A 179 14.93 -1.09 -9.73
CA LEU A 179 15.92 -1.93 -10.39
C LEU A 179 15.50 -2.32 -11.82
N SER A 180 14.21 -2.52 -12.10
CA SER A 180 13.71 -2.88 -13.45
C SER A 180 13.99 -1.82 -14.51
N THR A 181 14.29 -0.58 -14.10
CA THR A 181 14.56 0.56 -14.99
C THR A 181 16.05 0.83 -15.21
N CYS A 182 16.94 0.04 -14.59
CA CYS A 182 18.39 0.27 -14.70
C CYS A 182 19.25 -0.95 -15.05
N ILE A 183 18.65 -2.14 -15.19
CA ILE A 183 19.37 -3.35 -15.60
C ILE A 183 18.66 -4.08 -16.75
N SER A 184 19.34 -5.06 -17.35
CA SER A 184 18.74 -5.86 -18.41
C SER A 184 17.60 -6.75 -17.89
N GLU A 185 16.62 -7.09 -18.75
CA GLU A 185 15.54 -8.01 -18.38
C GLU A 185 16.10 -9.35 -17.85
N SER A 186 17.14 -9.85 -18.50
CA SER A 186 17.76 -11.13 -18.15
C SER A 186 18.36 -11.13 -16.74
N GLU A 187 18.98 -10.02 -16.34
CA GLU A 187 19.53 -9.85 -14.99
C GLU A 187 18.41 -9.59 -13.98
N PHE A 188 17.44 -8.76 -14.34
CA PHE A 188 16.29 -8.45 -13.49
C PHE A 188 15.48 -9.69 -13.11
N LEU A 189 15.23 -10.60 -14.06
CA LEU A 189 14.52 -11.84 -13.79
C LEU A 189 15.33 -12.81 -12.92
N LYS A 190 16.67 -12.78 -13.01
CA LYS A 190 17.59 -13.59 -12.19
C LYS A 190 17.89 -12.96 -10.83
N ASN A 191 17.52 -11.71 -10.61
CA ASN A 191 17.82 -10.95 -9.40
C ASN A 191 17.34 -11.68 -8.13
N ARG A 192 18.24 -11.80 -7.16
CA ARG A 192 17.98 -12.41 -5.84
C ARG A 192 17.95 -11.41 -4.69
N LEU A 193 18.16 -10.11 -4.93
CA LEU A 193 18.13 -9.10 -3.88
C LEU A 193 16.86 -9.19 -3.02
N GLY A 194 17.08 -9.40 -1.72
CA GLY A 194 16.03 -9.56 -0.70
C GLY A 194 15.30 -10.91 -0.74
N ALA A 195 15.73 -11.89 -1.57
CA ALA A 195 15.07 -13.18 -1.71
C ALA A 195 15.05 -13.99 -0.42
N HIS A 196 16.12 -13.92 0.39
CA HIS A 196 16.20 -14.60 1.68
C HIS A 196 15.13 -14.14 2.69
N GLN A 197 14.54 -12.95 2.51
CA GLN A 197 13.43 -12.42 3.31
C GLN A 197 12.07 -12.50 2.59
N LYS A 198 12.07 -12.77 1.27
CA LYS A 198 10.88 -12.96 0.45
C LYS A 198 10.44 -14.42 0.52
N ILE A 199 9.62 -14.75 1.52
CA ILE A 199 8.89 -16.02 1.58
C ILE A 199 7.87 -16.03 0.43
N ALA A 200 8.26 -16.52 -0.75
CA ALA A 200 7.37 -17.04 -1.78
C ALA A 200 8.22 -17.64 -2.92
N GLU A 201 8.37 -18.96 -2.92
CA GLU A 201 8.75 -19.70 -4.12
C GLU A 201 7.60 -19.59 -5.13
N ASP A 202 7.89 -18.93 -6.26
CA ASP A 202 7.32 -19.19 -7.59
C ASP A 202 6.01 -18.51 -8.10
N PRO A 203 5.52 -17.37 -7.56
CA PRO A 203 4.66 -16.44 -8.32
C PRO A 203 5.40 -15.20 -8.88
N SER A 204 6.69 -15.02 -8.57
CA SER A 204 7.40 -13.75 -8.77
C SER A 204 7.81 -13.46 -10.22
N LEU A 205 8.07 -14.48 -11.04
CA LEU A 205 8.63 -14.28 -12.40
C LEU A 205 7.63 -13.62 -13.36
N ARG A 206 6.36 -14.04 -13.33
CA ARG A 206 5.32 -13.40 -14.17
C ARG A 206 5.12 -11.95 -13.78
N ALA A 207 5.08 -11.66 -12.46
CA ALA A 207 4.95 -10.31 -11.97
C ALA A 207 6.14 -9.44 -12.39
N ARG A 208 7.36 -9.95 -12.23
CA ARG A 208 8.58 -9.27 -12.67
C ARG A 208 8.59 -9.00 -14.17
N ARG A 209 8.24 -9.96 -15.04
CA ARG A 209 8.16 -9.72 -16.49
C ARG A 209 7.22 -8.57 -16.84
N GLN A 210 6.05 -8.53 -16.22
CA GLN A 210 5.07 -7.46 -16.45
C GLN A 210 5.57 -6.11 -15.92
N ILE A 211 6.16 -6.08 -14.71
CA ILE A 211 6.79 -4.86 -14.17
C ILE A 211 7.87 -4.34 -15.13
N TYR A 212 8.77 -5.21 -15.57
CA TYR A 212 9.83 -4.85 -16.52
C TYR A 212 9.23 -4.33 -17.83
N SER A 213 8.25 -5.03 -18.40
CA SER A 213 7.57 -4.60 -19.63
C SER A 213 6.94 -3.21 -19.50
N ASN A 214 6.33 -2.92 -18.35
CA ASN A 214 5.65 -1.64 -18.10
C ASN A 214 6.63 -0.49 -17.79
N LEU A 215 7.82 -0.80 -17.26
CA LEU A 215 8.77 0.21 -16.79
C LEU A 215 10.03 0.36 -17.65
N ARG A 216 10.33 -0.57 -18.59
CA ARG A 216 11.54 -0.55 -19.43
C ARG A 216 11.78 0.71 -20.26
N GLY A 217 10.74 1.53 -20.45
CA GLY A 217 10.83 2.81 -21.17
C GLY A 217 11.35 3.96 -20.30
N TYR A 218 11.51 3.75 -19.00
CA TYR A 218 11.95 4.75 -18.03
C TYR A 218 13.34 4.42 -17.49
N CYS A 219 13.98 5.42 -16.90
CA CYS A 219 15.29 5.28 -16.26
C CYS A 219 15.18 5.39 -14.72
N SER A 220 16.29 5.11 -14.03
CA SER A 220 16.46 5.44 -12.61
C SER A 220 17.56 6.47 -12.40
N ARG A 221 17.31 7.40 -11.48
CA ARG A 221 18.25 8.41 -11.00
C ARG A 221 18.26 8.43 -9.48
N ILE A 222 19.33 8.97 -8.92
CA ILE A 222 19.39 9.32 -7.50
C ILE A 222 19.61 10.82 -7.29
N GLU A 223 19.09 11.31 -6.17
CA GLU A 223 19.41 12.62 -5.62
C GLU A 223 20.03 12.45 -4.22
N THR A 224 21.16 13.13 -3.99
CA THR A 224 21.90 13.04 -2.74
C THR A 224 21.46 14.14 -1.79
N LEU A 225 21.08 13.76 -0.57
CA LEU A 225 20.69 14.65 0.50
C LEU A 225 21.82 14.81 1.51
N ASP A 226 21.89 16.00 2.10
CA ASP A 226 22.80 16.29 3.20
C ASP A 226 22.13 15.91 4.53
N ILE A 227 22.43 14.70 5.01
CA ILE A 227 21.80 14.08 6.19
C ILE A 227 22.81 14.07 7.35
N ARG A 228 22.42 14.64 8.49
CA ARG A 228 23.25 14.65 9.72
C ARG A 228 23.06 13.41 10.58
N ASP A 229 21.81 12.96 10.70
CA ASP A 229 21.42 11.90 11.60
C ASP A 229 20.60 10.90 10.80
N TYR A 230 20.97 9.62 10.88
CA TYR A 230 20.22 8.52 10.31
C TYR A 230 20.18 7.37 11.31
N GLN A 231 19.00 6.84 11.55
CA GLN A 231 18.79 5.73 12.47
C GLN A 231 17.72 4.79 11.93
N TYR A 232 18.08 3.53 11.73
CA TYR A 232 17.10 2.49 11.45
C TYR A 232 16.32 2.13 12.73
N LYS A 233 15.03 1.89 12.59
CA LYS A 233 14.17 1.53 13.71
C LYS A 233 14.63 0.19 14.29
N ALA A 234 15.07 0.20 15.54
CA ALA A 234 15.28 -1.01 16.30
C ALA A 234 13.91 -1.61 16.66
N PHE A 235 13.51 -2.65 15.95
CA PHE A 235 12.35 -3.45 16.36
C PHE A 235 12.81 -4.39 17.48
N ASN A 236 12.39 -4.14 18.72
CA ASN A 236 12.64 -5.08 19.80
C ASN A 236 11.83 -6.36 19.52
N PRO A 237 12.47 -7.52 19.25
CA PRO A 237 11.76 -8.73 18.88
C PRO A 237 10.88 -9.27 20.01
N GLU A 238 11.14 -8.90 21.26
CA GLU A 238 10.48 -9.48 22.44
C GLU A 238 9.28 -8.68 22.94
N VAL A 239 9.15 -7.40 22.55
CA VAL A 239 8.10 -6.52 23.09
C VAL A 239 7.29 -5.92 21.96
N ARG A 240 6.34 -6.70 21.44
CA ARG A 240 5.16 -6.12 20.80
C ARG A 240 4.24 -5.59 21.91
N ASP A 241 4.48 -4.36 22.35
CA ASP A 241 3.54 -3.67 23.23
C ASP A 241 2.30 -3.24 22.43
N TYR A 242 1.33 -4.14 22.33
CA TYR A 242 0.02 -3.89 21.74
C TYR A 242 -0.81 -2.83 22.52
N GLY A 243 -0.31 -2.37 23.68
CA GLY A 243 -0.89 -1.28 24.47
C GLY A 243 -0.74 0.08 23.80
N SER A 244 0.41 0.37 23.17
CA SER A 244 0.66 1.66 22.51
C SER A 244 -0.02 1.81 21.13
N LEU A 245 -0.36 0.70 20.46
CA LEU A 245 -1.17 0.68 19.23
C LEU A 245 -2.65 0.99 19.47
N ALA A 246 -3.07 1.17 20.74
CA ALA A 246 -4.45 1.52 21.07
C ALA A 246 -4.83 2.97 20.72
N ALA A 247 -3.86 3.82 20.38
CA ALA A 247 -4.09 5.24 20.11
C ALA A 247 -4.42 5.58 18.64
N SER A 248 -4.26 4.63 17.71
CA SER A 248 -4.88 4.74 16.38
C SER A 248 -6.02 3.73 16.32
N LEU A 249 -7.26 4.19 16.09
CA LEU A 249 -8.38 3.31 15.81
C LEU A 249 -8.10 2.51 14.54
N ASP A 250 -7.47 1.35 14.70
CA ASP A 250 -7.39 0.32 13.68
C ASP A 250 -8.80 -0.20 13.42
N ASN A 251 -9.27 -0.09 12.17
CA ASN A 251 -10.59 -0.53 11.76
C ASN A 251 -10.83 -2.01 12.12
N GLU A 252 -9.79 -2.86 12.04
CA GLU A 252 -9.89 -4.25 12.45
C GLU A 252 -10.21 -4.38 13.94
N ARG A 253 -9.46 -3.65 14.80
CA ARG A 253 -9.65 -3.67 16.25
C ARG A 253 -11.02 -3.11 16.65
N GLY A 254 -11.48 -2.06 15.96
CA GLY A 254 -12.82 -1.50 16.13
C GLY A 254 -13.91 -2.52 15.83
N LEU A 255 -13.84 -3.18 14.67
CA LEU A 255 -14.80 -4.20 14.25
C LEU A 255 -14.78 -5.44 15.16
N ARG A 256 -13.59 -5.94 15.55
CA ARG A 256 -13.45 -7.05 16.50
C ARG A 256 -14.08 -6.73 17.86
N THR A 257 -13.86 -5.51 18.35
CA THR A 257 -14.48 -5.03 19.60
C THR A 257 -16.01 -5.00 19.46
N GLN A 258 -16.54 -4.43 18.38
CA GLN A 258 -17.99 -4.38 18.13
C GLN A 258 -18.63 -5.77 18.03
N LEU A 259 -18.00 -6.70 17.32
CA LEU A 259 -18.46 -8.09 17.24
C LEU A 259 -18.41 -8.80 18.60
N SER A 260 -17.35 -8.57 19.39
CA SER A 260 -17.20 -9.16 20.73
C SER A 260 -18.25 -8.62 21.71
N LEU A 261 -18.47 -7.31 21.72
CA LEU A 261 -19.52 -6.67 22.53
C LEU A 261 -20.90 -7.18 22.14
N SER A 262 -21.17 -7.37 20.84
CA SER A 262 -22.44 -7.92 20.37
C SER A 262 -22.70 -9.33 20.91
N LYS A 263 -21.66 -10.18 20.99
CA LYS A 263 -21.76 -11.50 21.62
C LYS A 263 -22.08 -11.43 23.11
N ILE A 264 -21.41 -10.52 23.84
CA ILE A 264 -21.67 -10.30 25.27
C ILE A 264 -23.11 -9.83 25.49
N GLN A 265 -23.65 -9.02 24.57
CA GLN A 265 -25.05 -8.55 24.58
C GLN A 265 -26.06 -9.61 24.12
N GLY A 266 -25.63 -10.84 23.82
CA GLY A 266 -26.51 -11.92 23.37
C GLY A 266 -27.09 -11.71 21.96
N LEU A 267 -26.50 -10.83 21.15
CA LEU A 267 -26.96 -10.61 19.78
C LEU A 267 -26.50 -11.73 18.85
N THR A 268 -27.38 -12.10 17.93
CA THR A 268 -27.02 -12.99 16.82
C THR A 268 -26.01 -12.34 15.89
N VAL A 269 -25.23 -13.14 15.16
CA VAL A 269 -24.28 -12.64 14.14
C VAL A 269 -24.99 -11.75 13.12
N LYS A 270 -26.21 -12.11 12.71
CA LYS A 270 -27.02 -11.31 11.78
C LYS A 270 -27.36 -9.92 12.35
N GLN A 271 -27.72 -9.83 13.63
CA GLN A 271 -27.98 -8.55 14.28
C GLN A 271 -26.71 -7.71 14.43
N ALA A 272 -25.58 -8.33 14.78
CA ALA A 272 -24.29 -7.66 14.89
C ALA A 272 -23.83 -7.08 13.54
N ILE A 273 -23.85 -7.89 12.47
CA ILE A 273 -23.50 -7.44 11.12
C ILE A 273 -24.47 -6.37 10.62
N SER A 274 -25.78 -6.50 10.88
CA SER A 274 -26.77 -5.47 10.53
C SER A 274 -26.46 -4.10 11.15
N ARG A 275 -26.05 -4.08 12.42
CA ARG A 275 -25.60 -2.84 13.10
C ARG A 275 -24.34 -2.25 12.47
N ILE A 276 -23.36 -3.09 12.12
CA ILE A 276 -22.13 -2.64 11.48
C ILE A 276 -22.44 -2.05 10.09
N LEU A 277 -23.17 -2.78 9.25
CA LEU A 277 -23.49 -2.32 7.90
C LEU A 277 -24.37 -1.07 7.91
N SER A 278 -25.33 -0.93 8.83
CA SER A 278 -26.12 0.31 8.97
C SER A 278 -25.27 1.50 9.40
N THR A 279 -24.30 1.30 10.29
CA THR A 279 -23.34 2.34 10.67
C THR A 279 -22.48 2.76 9.48
N LEU A 280 -21.99 1.80 8.69
CA LEU A 280 -21.21 2.06 7.48
C LEU A 280 -22.02 2.76 6.37
N ARG A 281 -23.35 2.55 6.31
CA ARG A 281 -24.25 3.30 5.40
C ARG A 281 -24.39 4.76 5.81
N ALA A 282 -24.49 5.03 7.11
CA ALA A 282 -24.72 6.37 7.64
C ALA A 282 -23.44 7.22 7.69
N GLY A 283 -22.28 6.58 7.78
CA GLY A 283 -21.03 7.22 8.18
C GLY A 283 -20.04 7.64 7.09
N SER A 284 -20.19 7.25 5.81
CA SER A 284 -19.10 7.44 4.84
C SER A 284 -19.42 8.32 3.64
N GLN A 285 -18.46 9.19 3.30
CA GLN A 285 -18.34 9.77 1.96
C GLN A 285 -17.42 8.92 1.04
N ASP A 286 -16.65 7.98 1.61
CA ASP A 286 -15.75 7.10 0.84
C ASP A 286 -16.29 5.68 0.71
N GLN A 287 -16.69 5.35 -0.53
CA GLN A 287 -17.22 4.04 -0.90
C GLN A 287 -16.20 2.91 -0.68
N LEU A 288 -14.91 3.14 -0.93
CA LEU A 288 -13.89 2.08 -0.80
C LEU A 288 -13.70 1.67 0.65
N GLN A 289 -13.60 2.64 1.55
CA GLN A 289 -13.52 2.38 2.99
C GLN A 289 -14.73 1.57 3.46
N THR A 290 -15.94 1.95 3.04
CA THR A 290 -17.18 1.22 3.37
C THR A 290 -17.15 -0.22 2.88
N ILE A 291 -16.73 -0.45 1.63
CA ILE A 291 -16.63 -1.80 1.06
C ILE A 291 -15.63 -2.64 1.85
N PHE A 292 -14.45 -2.10 2.16
CA PHE A 292 -13.42 -2.82 2.89
C PHE A 292 -13.82 -3.11 4.34
N SER A 293 -14.40 -2.14 5.05
CA SER A 293 -14.89 -2.36 6.41
C SER A 293 -16.01 -3.40 6.45
N ALA A 294 -16.91 -3.40 5.47
CA ALA A 294 -17.97 -4.40 5.35
C ALA A 294 -17.41 -5.80 5.05
N SER A 295 -16.44 -5.91 4.12
CA SER A 295 -15.76 -7.18 3.83
C SER A 295 -15.06 -7.74 5.07
N LEU A 296 -14.29 -6.89 5.76
CA LEU A 296 -13.56 -7.27 6.97
C LEU A 296 -14.51 -7.71 8.09
N ALA A 297 -15.63 -7.01 8.30
CA ALA A 297 -16.62 -7.39 9.30
C ALA A 297 -17.20 -8.79 9.05
N LEU A 298 -17.53 -9.12 7.79
CA LEU A 298 -18.03 -10.44 7.41
C LEU A 298 -16.96 -11.53 7.61
N SER A 299 -15.71 -11.23 7.26
CA SER A 299 -14.59 -12.16 7.47
C SER A 299 -14.31 -12.40 8.96
N LEU A 300 -14.36 -11.37 9.79
CA LEU A 300 -14.17 -11.49 11.24
C LEU A 300 -15.32 -12.28 11.88
N ALA A 301 -16.56 -12.02 11.45
CA ALA A 301 -17.73 -12.73 11.95
C ALA A 301 -17.78 -14.22 11.54
N SER A 302 -17.01 -14.62 10.53
CA SER A 302 -16.88 -16.02 10.14
C SER A 302 -15.98 -16.83 11.09
N GLU A 303 -15.22 -16.17 11.98
CA GLU A 303 -14.33 -16.81 12.97
C GLU A 303 -13.33 -17.80 12.35
N GLY A 304 -12.84 -17.50 11.14
CA GLY A 304 -11.94 -18.41 10.41
C GLY A 304 -12.63 -19.66 9.85
N LYS A 305 -13.96 -19.75 9.94
CA LYS A 305 -14.78 -20.81 9.32
C LYS A 305 -15.26 -20.31 7.95
N GLY A 306 -15.47 -21.22 7.00
CA GLY A 306 -16.04 -20.89 5.69
C GLY A 306 -15.34 -21.54 4.49
N GLY A 307 -14.07 -21.93 4.66
CA GLY A 307 -13.31 -22.72 3.68
C GLY A 307 -12.83 -21.96 2.45
N LEU A 308 -11.69 -22.40 1.92
CA LEU A 308 -10.93 -21.76 0.84
C LEU A 308 -11.64 -21.74 -0.53
N ARG A 309 -12.51 -22.72 -0.85
CA ARG A 309 -12.81 -23.03 -2.27
C ARG A 309 -14.18 -23.62 -2.64
N ASN A 310 -15.27 -23.34 -1.92
CA ASN A 310 -16.60 -23.84 -2.34
C ASN A 310 -17.61 -22.72 -2.65
N GLY A 311 -17.59 -22.26 -3.90
CA GLY A 311 -18.67 -21.43 -4.47
C GLY A 311 -18.22 -20.68 -5.73
N PRO A 312 -19.10 -20.51 -6.74
CA PRO A 312 -18.75 -19.87 -8.00
C PRO A 312 -18.28 -18.43 -7.77
N ALA A 313 -17.10 -18.10 -8.31
CA ALA A 313 -16.52 -16.76 -8.27
C ALA A 313 -17.43 -15.69 -8.91
N LYS A 314 -18.36 -16.13 -9.77
CA LYS A 314 -19.40 -15.31 -10.39
C LYS A 314 -20.76 -15.61 -9.78
N ASN A 315 -21.31 -14.63 -9.07
CA ASN A 315 -22.72 -14.65 -8.66
C ASN A 315 -23.49 -13.63 -9.52
N PRO A 316 -24.48 -14.07 -10.31
CA PRO A 316 -25.24 -13.18 -11.20
C PRO A 316 -25.96 -12.02 -10.49
N ILE A 317 -26.37 -12.21 -9.23
CA ILE A 317 -27.02 -11.16 -8.44
C ILE A 317 -26.01 -10.05 -8.15
N PHE A 318 -24.84 -10.40 -7.61
CA PHE A 318 -23.78 -9.42 -7.38
C PHE A 318 -23.27 -8.79 -8.68
N GLU A 319 -23.14 -9.55 -9.77
CA GLU A 319 -22.78 -8.98 -11.08
C GLU A 319 -23.78 -7.91 -11.52
N LYS A 320 -25.08 -8.18 -11.40
CA LYS A 320 -26.16 -7.23 -11.72
C LYS A 320 -26.13 -6.00 -10.81
N LEU A 321 -25.91 -6.19 -9.51
CA LEU A 321 -25.80 -5.10 -8.54
C LEU A 321 -24.56 -4.22 -8.79
N MET A 322 -23.49 -4.78 -9.38
CA MET A 322 -22.23 -4.10 -9.70
C MET A 322 -22.14 -3.60 -11.16
N GLN A 323 -23.24 -3.47 -11.90
CA GLN A 323 -23.22 -2.90 -13.25
C GLN A 323 -23.05 -1.37 -13.24
N GLU A 324 -22.34 -0.83 -14.23
CA GLU A 324 -21.81 0.55 -14.34
C GLU A 324 -22.83 1.67 -14.04
N LYS A 325 -24.12 1.48 -14.33
CA LYS A 325 -25.17 2.48 -14.03
C LYS A 325 -25.52 2.61 -12.54
N LEU A 326 -25.12 1.66 -11.68
CA LEU A 326 -25.38 1.67 -10.24
C LEU A 326 -24.17 2.15 -9.42
N MET A 327 -22.94 2.03 -9.93
CA MET A 327 -21.70 2.34 -9.21
C MET A 327 -21.49 3.85 -8.93
N GLN A 328 -22.32 4.73 -9.51
CA GLN A 328 -22.17 6.19 -9.38
C GLN A 328 -22.87 6.82 -8.17
N GLY A 329 -23.50 6.05 -7.27
CA GLY A 329 -24.16 6.61 -6.09
C GLY A 329 -24.24 5.67 -4.87
N PRO A 330 -24.54 6.19 -3.65
CA PRO A 330 -24.64 5.39 -2.42
C PRO A 330 -25.72 4.28 -2.47
N SER A 331 -26.58 4.33 -3.49
CA SER A 331 -27.64 3.36 -3.74
C SER A 331 -27.15 1.93 -4.00
N TYR A 332 -25.99 1.71 -4.65
CA TYR A 332 -25.56 0.33 -4.94
C TYR A 332 -25.02 -0.40 -3.72
N LEU A 333 -24.27 0.28 -2.84
CA LEU A 333 -23.78 -0.31 -1.59
C LEU A 333 -24.94 -0.67 -0.67
N THR A 334 -25.99 0.14 -0.68
CA THR A 334 -27.22 -0.15 0.05
C THR A 334 -27.85 -1.44 -0.47
N ALA A 335 -28.02 -1.59 -1.78
CA ALA A 335 -28.59 -2.79 -2.39
C ALA A 335 -27.71 -4.04 -2.17
N ILE A 336 -26.38 -3.90 -2.23
CA ILE A 336 -25.44 -4.98 -1.90
C ILE A 336 -25.58 -5.39 -0.44
N PHE A 337 -25.63 -4.44 0.49
CA PHE A 337 -25.77 -4.74 1.91
C PHE A 337 -27.12 -5.38 2.24
N ASP A 338 -28.19 -4.95 1.57
CA ASP A 338 -29.52 -5.57 1.72
C ASP A 338 -29.50 -7.04 1.24
N GLU A 339 -28.89 -7.31 0.08
CA GLU A 339 -28.70 -8.67 -0.43
C GLU A 339 -27.89 -9.54 0.54
N ILE A 340 -26.78 -9.02 1.09
CA ILE A 340 -25.95 -9.72 2.08
C ILE A 340 -26.78 -10.07 3.33
N LEU A 341 -27.53 -9.11 3.87
CA LEU A 341 -28.35 -9.29 5.06
C LEU A 341 -29.49 -10.30 4.85
N ALA A 342 -30.05 -10.36 3.64
CA ALA A 342 -31.10 -11.30 3.29
C ALA A 342 -30.57 -12.73 3.16
N ASN A 343 -29.46 -12.92 2.41
CA ASN A 343 -29.13 -14.23 1.84
C ASN A 343 -27.78 -14.81 2.28
N TRP A 344 -26.89 -14.02 2.89
CA TRP A 344 -25.47 -14.40 3.03
C TRP A 344 -24.91 -14.48 4.45
N ILE A 345 -25.73 -14.22 5.48
CA ILE A 345 -25.29 -14.27 6.90
C ILE A 345 -25.76 -15.55 7.61
N SER A 346 -26.30 -16.53 6.89
CA SER A 346 -26.80 -17.77 7.51
C SER A 346 -25.69 -18.64 8.09
N ASP A 347 -24.51 -18.62 7.49
CA ASP A 347 -23.38 -19.47 7.87
C ASP A 347 -22.04 -18.83 7.46
N PRO A 348 -20.92 -19.24 8.10
CA PRO A 348 -19.59 -18.71 7.81
C PRO A 348 -19.15 -18.80 6.34
N SER A 349 -19.52 -19.87 5.62
CA SER A 349 -19.16 -20.02 4.20
C SER A 349 -19.83 -18.97 3.33
N ARG A 350 -21.10 -18.65 3.59
CA ARG A 350 -21.78 -17.56 2.87
C ARG A 350 -21.25 -16.19 3.24
N MET A 351 -20.91 -15.92 4.50
CA MET A 351 -20.33 -14.64 4.91
C MET A 351 -19.01 -14.38 4.20
N ILE A 352 -18.13 -15.39 4.14
CA ILE A 352 -16.87 -15.32 3.41
C ILE A 352 -17.10 -15.10 1.91
N ARG A 353 -18.09 -15.76 1.30
CA ARG A 353 -18.41 -15.51 -0.11
C ARG A 353 -18.98 -14.10 -0.35
N ALA A 354 -19.76 -13.55 0.56
CA ALA A 354 -20.24 -12.17 0.46
C ALA A 354 -19.09 -11.16 0.59
N ALA A 355 -18.14 -11.40 1.50
CA ALA A 355 -16.91 -10.62 1.62
C ALA A 355 -16.13 -10.59 0.28
N ARG A 356 -16.00 -11.74 -0.40
CA ARG A 356 -15.38 -11.82 -1.75
C ARG A 356 -16.07 -10.94 -2.80
N HIS A 357 -17.39 -10.92 -2.79
CA HIS A 357 -18.13 -10.09 -3.74
C HIS A 357 -17.94 -8.59 -3.48
N LEU A 358 -17.87 -8.19 -2.20
CA LEU A 358 -17.49 -6.83 -1.81
C LEU A 358 -16.07 -6.50 -2.27
N GLU A 359 -15.11 -7.39 -2.09
CA GLU A 359 -13.72 -7.17 -2.57
C GLU A 359 -13.64 -7.04 -4.08
N THR A 360 -14.43 -7.83 -4.83
CA THR A 360 -14.55 -7.67 -6.28
C THR A 360 -15.10 -6.28 -6.64
N ALA A 361 -16.07 -5.77 -5.88
CA ALA A 361 -16.58 -4.40 -6.04
C ALA A 361 -15.50 -3.36 -5.74
N ALA A 362 -14.70 -3.56 -4.68
CA ALA A 362 -13.56 -2.68 -4.37
C ALA A 362 -12.53 -2.69 -5.50
N GLN A 363 -12.18 -3.84 -6.05
CA GLN A 363 -11.23 -3.95 -7.17
C GLN A 363 -11.73 -3.22 -8.41
N LYS A 364 -13.03 -3.29 -8.72
CA LYS A 364 -13.63 -2.50 -9.80
C LYS A 364 -13.55 -1.01 -9.53
N CYS A 365 -13.95 -0.58 -8.33
CA CYS A 365 -13.89 0.84 -7.94
C CYS A 365 -12.44 1.37 -7.96
N ILE A 366 -11.46 0.58 -7.51
CA ILE A 366 -10.04 0.95 -7.59
C ILE A 366 -9.60 1.05 -9.04
N ARG A 367 -9.94 0.08 -9.89
CA ARG A 367 -9.61 0.11 -11.32
C ARG A 367 -10.19 1.34 -12.02
N GLU A 368 -11.48 1.60 -11.85
CA GLU A 368 -12.15 2.77 -12.44
C GLU A 368 -11.52 4.08 -11.95
N LYS A 369 -11.22 4.17 -10.64
CA LYS A 369 -10.48 5.32 -10.08
C LYS A 369 -9.10 5.44 -10.71
N VAL A 370 -8.33 4.36 -10.77
CA VAL A 370 -6.98 4.35 -11.37
C VAL A 370 -7.04 4.73 -12.84
N GLU A 371 -7.96 4.17 -13.61
CA GLU A 371 -8.15 4.47 -15.04
C GLU A 371 -8.54 5.94 -15.24
N GLY A 372 -9.49 6.46 -14.46
CA GLY A 372 -9.87 7.87 -14.50
C GLY A 372 -8.70 8.79 -14.16
N LEU A 373 -7.96 8.49 -13.11
CA LEU A 373 -6.75 9.23 -12.72
C LEU A 373 -5.68 9.19 -13.81
N CYS A 374 -5.50 8.04 -14.46
CA CYS A 374 -4.53 7.89 -15.55
C CYS A 374 -4.98 8.54 -16.87
N ALA A 375 -6.27 8.83 -17.05
CA ALA A 375 -6.79 9.51 -18.23
C ALA A 375 -6.60 11.04 -18.16
N GLU A 376 -6.37 11.59 -16.97
CA GLU A 376 -6.14 13.02 -16.73
C GLU A 376 -4.65 13.43 -16.77
N VAL A 377 -3.74 12.46 -16.91
CA VAL A 377 -2.29 12.64 -17.08
C VAL A 377 -1.96 12.55 -18.57
#